data_AF-A0ABD5QNW8-F1
#
_entry.id   AF-A0ABD5QNW8-F1
#
_cell.length_a   1.000
_cell.length_b   1.000
_cell.length_c   1.000
_cell.angle_alpha   90.00
_cell.angle_beta   90.00
_cell.angle_gamma   90.00
#
_symmetry.space_group_name_H-M   'P 1'
#
loop_
_entity.id
_entity.type
_entity.pdbx_description
1 polymer ?
#
loop_
_entity_poly.entity_id
_entity_poly.type
_entity_poly.pdbx_seq_one_letter_code
_entity_poly.pdbx_strand_id
1 'polypeptide(L)'
;MEFTVPGAPGEGTTCRLDYRAFAYAGKFVVGDTGKALLRTGDGSDAVPEWTPAEPLPETVDPDEFETDVLAAVSFSPDRTDPACCRLRYVTVHVARRGEGVGPELIRRTVPWLADAGYDRVRIAVNNPFAYEALYKCGFAYTGEETGLAELELERSADSPASNHDDLERYRAGLTVFRDRDGDAPDAVRRFLAERLDGEGDGSAGPPDLVNPTDPADPTDPRNTLTDDGPS
;
A
#
# COMPACT_ATOMS: atom_id res chain seq x y z
N MET A 1 0.94 -11.66 13.65
CA MET A 1 0.22 -11.22 12.45
C MET A 1 -0.03 -12.44 11.59
N GLU A 2 -1.24 -12.58 11.10
CA GLU A 2 -1.67 -13.67 10.21
C GLU A 2 -2.01 -13.07 8.84
N PHE A 3 -1.54 -13.71 7.76
CA PHE A 3 -1.88 -13.31 6.39
C PHE A 3 -2.97 -14.23 5.85
N THR A 4 -4.05 -13.65 5.33
CA THR A 4 -5.16 -14.41 4.75
C THR A 4 -5.62 -13.81 3.42
N VAL A 5 -6.02 -14.68 2.50
CA VAL A 5 -6.74 -14.30 1.27
C VAL A 5 -8.10 -14.98 1.34
N PRO A 6 -9.15 -14.28 1.80
CA PRO A 6 -10.44 -14.90 2.03
C PRO A 6 -11.17 -15.12 0.70
N GLY A 7 -11.60 -16.36 0.48
CA GLY A 7 -12.26 -16.80 -0.76
C GLY A 7 -11.33 -16.90 -1.97
N ALA A 8 -11.81 -17.52 -3.05
CA ALA A 8 -11.13 -17.48 -4.34
C ALA A 8 -11.43 -16.16 -5.09
N PRO A 9 -10.53 -15.68 -5.97
CA PRO A 9 -10.79 -14.50 -6.79
C PRO A 9 -12.12 -14.61 -7.57
N GLY A 10 -13.02 -13.64 -7.36
CA GLY A 10 -14.33 -13.60 -8.01
C GLY A 10 -15.48 -14.27 -7.23
N GLU A 11 -15.21 -14.84 -6.04
CA GLU A 11 -16.26 -15.46 -5.19
C GLU A 11 -17.11 -14.46 -4.39
N GLY A 12 -16.92 -13.15 -4.58
CA GLY A 12 -17.79 -12.16 -3.93
C GLY A 12 -17.40 -11.84 -2.49
N THR A 13 -16.26 -12.33 -1.99
CA THR A 13 -15.90 -12.18 -0.58
C THR A 13 -15.74 -10.72 -0.18
N THR A 14 -16.51 -10.31 0.83
CA THR A 14 -16.46 -8.96 1.38
C THR A 14 -15.66 -8.94 2.69
N CYS A 15 -15.14 -7.77 3.04
CA CYS A 15 -14.50 -7.52 4.32
C CYS A 15 -14.99 -6.15 4.80
N ARG A 16 -15.69 -6.14 5.93
CA ARG A 16 -16.31 -4.91 6.43
C ARG A 16 -15.36 -4.23 7.41
N LEU A 17 -14.61 -3.26 6.90
CA LEU A 17 -13.68 -2.46 7.69
C LEU A 17 -14.42 -1.27 8.32
N ASP A 18 -14.03 -0.87 9.52
CA ASP A 18 -14.51 0.38 10.12
C ASP A 18 -13.96 1.56 9.31
N TYR A 19 -14.86 2.32 8.67
CA TYR A 19 -14.51 3.46 7.80
C TYR A 19 -13.82 4.61 8.55
N ARG A 20 -13.91 4.63 9.88
CA ARG A 20 -13.22 5.60 10.74
C ARG A 20 -11.78 5.16 11.02
N ALA A 21 -11.50 3.86 10.93
CA ALA A 21 -10.18 3.28 11.12
C ALA A 21 -9.40 3.13 9.80
N PHE A 22 -10.11 2.89 8.69
CA PHE A 22 -9.51 2.55 7.40
C PHE A 22 -9.98 3.48 6.29
N ALA A 23 -9.00 4.04 5.56
CA ALA A 23 -9.26 4.62 4.25
C ALA A 23 -9.84 3.54 3.31
N TYR A 24 -10.68 3.95 2.36
CA TYR A 24 -11.27 3.05 1.37
C TYR A 24 -12.13 1.91 1.90
N ALA A 25 -12.58 1.92 3.17
CA ALA A 25 -13.37 0.83 3.75
C ALA A 25 -14.55 0.38 2.88
N GLY A 26 -15.28 1.34 2.28
CA GLY A 26 -16.39 1.05 1.36
C GLY A 26 -16.00 0.31 0.07
N LYS A 27 -14.72 0.23 -0.29
CA LYS A 27 -14.21 -0.56 -1.42
C LYS A 27 -14.00 -2.04 -1.06
N PHE A 28 -13.89 -2.36 0.22
CA PHE A 28 -13.71 -3.72 0.72
C PHE A 28 -15.04 -4.47 0.92
N VAL A 29 -16.18 -3.81 0.74
CA VAL A 29 -17.50 -4.47 0.68
C VAL A 29 -17.94 -4.80 -0.75
N VAL A 30 -17.12 -4.51 -1.76
CA VAL A 30 -17.38 -4.85 -3.16
C VAL A 30 -16.89 -6.28 -3.44
N GLY A 31 -17.78 -7.17 -3.88
CA GLY A 31 -17.49 -8.60 -4.03
C GLY A 31 -16.64 -8.99 -5.25
N ASP A 32 -16.63 -8.19 -6.32
CA ASP A 32 -15.99 -8.58 -7.59
C ASP A 32 -14.45 -8.52 -7.56
N THR A 33 -13.85 -8.06 -6.46
CA THR A 33 -12.40 -7.96 -6.30
C THR A 33 -11.88 -8.94 -5.25
N GLY A 34 -10.71 -9.52 -5.54
CA GLY A 34 -9.95 -10.29 -4.55
C GLY A 34 -9.47 -9.39 -3.42
N LYS A 35 -9.23 -9.98 -2.25
CA LYS A 35 -8.77 -9.28 -1.05
C LYS A 35 -7.66 -10.08 -0.39
N ALA A 36 -6.65 -9.40 0.13
CA ALA A 36 -5.67 -9.98 1.02
C ALA A 36 -5.61 -9.14 2.29
N LEU A 37 -5.53 -9.80 3.44
CA LEU A 37 -5.64 -9.20 4.76
C LEU A 37 -4.43 -9.58 5.61
N LEU A 38 -3.95 -8.63 6.41
CA LEU A 38 -3.14 -8.92 7.59
C LEU A 38 -4.03 -8.75 8.82
N ARG A 39 -4.07 -9.78 9.66
CA ARG A 39 -4.86 -9.86 10.89
C ARG A 39 -3.97 -10.02 12.12
N THR A 40 -4.51 -9.77 13.30
CA THR A 40 -3.88 -10.23 14.56
C THR A 40 -3.81 -11.76 14.56
N GLY A 41 -2.79 -12.34 15.21
CA GLY A 41 -2.56 -13.79 15.13
C GLY A 41 -3.41 -14.60 16.12
N ASP A 42 -4.03 -13.92 17.07
CA ASP A 42 -4.87 -14.50 18.13
C ASP A 42 -6.34 -14.09 17.99
N GLY A 43 -6.70 -13.37 16.92
CA GLY A 43 -8.05 -12.86 16.67
C GLY A 43 -8.47 -11.72 17.61
N SER A 44 -7.53 -11.13 18.36
CA SER A 44 -7.80 -9.93 19.15
C SER A 44 -8.00 -8.70 18.27
N ASP A 45 -8.63 -7.66 18.80
CA ASP A 45 -8.77 -6.39 18.07
C ASP A 45 -7.39 -5.85 17.66
N ALA A 46 -7.31 -5.31 16.45
CA ALA A 46 -6.09 -4.76 15.86
C ALA A 46 -5.46 -3.68 16.74
N VAL A 47 -6.30 -2.88 17.42
CA VAL A 47 -5.92 -1.83 18.37
C VAL A 47 -6.99 -1.70 19.46
N PRO A 48 -6.96 -2.52 20.53
CA PRO A 48 -8.05 -2.57 21.53
C PRO A 48 -8.28 -1.23 22.27
N GLU A 49 -7.26 -0.40 22.38
CA GLU A 49 -7.33 0.90 23.05
C GLU A 49 -7.75 2.05 22.12
N TRP A 50 -7.85 1.80 20.81
CA TRP A 50 -8.21 2.84 19.86
C TRP A 50 -9.68 3.19 19.98
N THR A 51 -9.96 4.49 20.10
CA THR A 51 -11.33 5.02 20.10
C THR A 51 -11.48 6.00 18.93
N PRO A 52 -12.49 5.82 18.07
CA PRO A 52 -12.75 6.73 16.97
C PRO A 52 -13.16 8.12 17.48
N ALA A 53 -12.74 9.18 16.78
CA ALA A 53 -13.08 10.55 17.13
C ALA A 53 -14.58 10.84 17.03
N GLU A 54 -15.26 10.16 16.09
CA GLU A 54 -16.70 10.30 15.86
C GLU A 54 -17.43 9.00 16.22
N PRO A 55 -18.59 9.09 16.91
CA PRO A 55 -19.40 7.92 17.23
C PRO A 55 -20.01 7.32 15.95
N LEU A 56 -20.42 6.05 16.02
CA LEU A 56 -21.20 5.44 14.94
C LEU A 56 -22.60 6.05 14.90
N PRO A 57 -23.18 6.25 13.71
CA PRO A 57 -24.61 6.44 13.57
C PRO A 57 -25.37 5.25 14.16
N GLU A 58 -26.52 5.48 14.79
CA GLU A 58 -27.35 4.41 15.40
C GLU A 58 -27.77 3.31 14.41
N THR A 59 -27.70 3.59 13.11
CA THR A 59 -28.03 2.65 12.03
C THR A 59 -26.92 1.65 11.71
N VAL A 60 -25.74 1.79 12.31
CA VAL A 60 -24.58 0.94 12.05
C VAL A 60 -24.31 0.07 13.28
N ASP A 61 -24.37 -1.24 13.09
CA ASP A 61 -24.00 -2.20 14.12
C ASP A 61 -22.47 -2.38 14.15
N PRO A 62 -21.78 -2.04 15.26
CA PRO A 62 -20.33 -2.20 15.37
C PRO A 62 -19.85 -3.65 15.25
N ASP A 63 -20.68 -4.63 15.61
CA ASP A 63 -20.30 -6.05 15.60
C ASP A 63 -20.22 -6.61 14.16
N GLU A 64 -20.66 -5.85 13.16
CA GLU A 64 -20.50 -6.20 11.74
C GLU A 64 -19.08 -5.90 11.21
N PHE A 65 -18.24 -5.18 11.95
CA PHE A 65 -16.87 -4.86 11.55
C PHE A 65 -15.88 -5.97 11.88
N GLU A 66 -14.90 -6.15 11.00
CA GLU A 66 -13.75 -7.04 11.23
C GLU A 66 -12.71 -6.28 12.08
N THR A 67 -12.73 -6.51 13.39
CA THR A 67 -11.91 -5.74 14.36
C THR A 67 -10.46 -6.20 14.45
N ASP A 68 -10.15 -7.41 14.02
CA ASP A 68 -8.82 -8.04 14.06
C ASP A 68 -7.91 -7.68 12.87
N VAL A 69 -8.45 -6.97 11.86
CA VAL A 69 -7.71 -6.58 10.66
C VAL A 69 -6.73 -5.43 10.96
N LEU A 70 -5.47 -5.60 10.60
CA LEU A 70 -4.41 -4.57 10.71
C LEU A 70 -4.25 -3.78 9.40
N ALA A 71 -4.35 -4.48 8.27
CA ALA A 71 -4.26 -3.90 6.93
C ALA A 71 -4.95 -4.79 5.90
N ALA A 72 -5.39 -4.18 4.81
CA ALA A 72 -6.09 -4.86 3.73
C ALA A 72 -5.69 -4.30 2.36
N VAL A 73 -5.63 -5.18 1.35
CA VAL A 73 -5.44 -4.81 -0.05
C VAL A 73 -6.51 -5.46 -0.91
N SER A 74 -7.13 -4.68 -1.79
CA SER A 74 -8.02 -5.18 -2.83
C SER A 74 -7.27 -5.29 -4.16
N PHE A 75 -7.51 -6.36 -4.90
CA PHE A 75 -6.86 -6.62 -6.19
C PHE A 75 -7.81 -7.21 -7.23
N SER A 76 -7.46 -7.06 -8.51
CA SER A 76 -8.21 -7.59 -9.65
C SER A 76 -7.28 -7.86 -10.84
N PRO A 77 -7.62 -8.78 -11.76
CA PRO A 77 -6.95 -8.82 -13.07
C PRO A 77 -6.98 -7.46 -13.78
N ASP A 78 -5.95 -7.15 -14.55
CA ASP A 78 -5.99 -6.07 -15.52
C ASP A 78 -7.03 -6.40 -16.61
N ARG A 79 -7.77 -5.38 -17.06
CA ARG A 79 -8.86 -5.56 -18.04
C ARG A 79 -8.34 -5.92 -19.43
N THR A 80 -7.09 -5.58 -19.72
CA THR A 80 -6.45 -5.74 -21.03
C THR A 80 -5.40 -6.84 -21.03
N ASP A 81 -4.92 -7.24 -19.84
CA ASP A 81 -3.95 -8.31 -19.66
C ASP A 81 -4.31 -9.19 -18.44
N PRO A 82 -4.97 -10.34 -18.63
CA PRO A 82 -5.37 -11.19 -17.52
C PRO A 82 -4.20 -11.82 -16.75
N ALA A 83 -2.98 -11.83 -17.31
CA ALA A 83 -1.78 -12.28 -16.60
C ALA A 83 -1.21 -11.22 -15.65
N CYS A 84 -1.67 -9.96 -15.76
CA CYS A 84 -1.31 -8.86 -14.88
C CYS A 84 -2.37 -8.68 -13.78
N CYS A 85 -1.96 -8.69 -12.52
CA CYS A 85 -2.80 -8.31 -11.40
C CYS A 85 -2.63 -6.83 -11.07
N ARG A 86 -3.72 -6.10 -10.83
CA ARG A 86 -3.71 -4.74 -10.29
C ARG A 86 -4.09 -4.74 -8.82
N LEU A 87 -3.19 -4.25 -7.97
CA LEU A 87 -3.53 -3.82 -6.63
C LEU A 87 -4.24 -2.46 -6.72
N ARG A 88 -5.41 -2.33 -6.09
CA ARG A 88 -6.31 -1.18 -6.27
C ARG A 88 -6.37 -0.27 -5.07
N TYR A 89 -6.59 -0.85 -3.89
CA TYR A 89 -6.78 -0.10 -2.66
C TYR A 89 -5.96 -0.80 -1.60
N VAL A 90 -4.96 -0.11 -1.06
CA VAL A 90 -4.18 -0.56 0.10
C VAL A 90 -4.59 0.32 1.27
N THR A 91 -4.95 -0.30 2.38
CA THR A 91 -5.36 0.42 3.59
C THR A 91 -4.76 -0.22 4.83
N VAL A 92 -4.40 0.62 5.79
CA VAL A 92 -3.81 0.25 7.07
C VAL A 92 -4.60 0.96 8.15
N HIS A 93 -4.86 0.26 9.26
CA HIS A 93 -5.53 0.83 10.42
C HIS A 93 -4.82 2.13 10.82
N VAL A 94 -5.57 3.23 10.97
CA VAL A 94 -5.04 4.57 11.25
C VAL A 94 -4.00 4.60 12.37
N ALA A 95 -4.28 3.92 13.49
CA ALA A 95 -3.37 3.85 14.62
C ALA A 95 -2.14 2.92 14.44
N ARG A 96 -2.01 2.24 13.29
CA ARG A 96 -0.89 1.33 12.96
C ARG A 96 -0.07 1.80 11.74
N ARG A 97 -0.40 2.99 11.23
CA ARG A 97 0.35 3.63 10.13
C ARG A 97 1.76 3.97 10.60
N GLY A 98 2.75 3.78 9.73
CA GLY A 98 4.16 3.98 10.08
C GLY A 98 4.87 2.77 10.69
N GLU A 99 4.15 1.72 11.08
CA GLU A 99 4.75 0.51 11.68
C GLU A 99 5.25 -0.54 10.67
N GLY A 100 5.10 -0.27 9.37
CA GLY A 100 5.54 -1.19 8.30
C GLY A 100 4.51 -2.26 7.93
N VAL A 101 3.29 -2.18 8.48
CA VAL A 101 2.19 -3.13 8.21
C VAL A 101 1.79 -3.14 6.73
N GLY A 102 1.73 -1.97 6.08
CA GLY A 102 1.42 -1.87 4.65
C GLY A 102 2.45 -2.61 3.77
N PRO A 103 3.76 -2.32 3.89
CA PRO A 103 4.79 -3.06 3.18
C PRO A 103 4.76 -4.57 3.45
N GLU A 104 4.55 -5.00 4.70
CA GLU A 104 4.43 -6.43 5.03
C GLU A 104 3.23 -7.08 4.32
N LEU A 105 2.10 -6.38 4.22
CA LEU A 105 0.92 -6.86 3.49
C LEU A 105 1.25 -7.08 2.01
N ILE A 106 1.91 -6.12 1.37
CA ILE A 106 2.31 -6.23 -0.04
C ILE A 106 3.31 -7.37 -0.25
N ARG A 107 4.29 -7.51 0.66
CA ARG A 107 5.30 -8.58 0.62
C ARG A 107 4.70 -9.98 0.73
N ARG A 108 3.56 -10.15 1.42
CA ARG A 108 2.82 -11.41 1.48
C ARG A 108 1.88 -11.60 0.28
N THR A 109 1.28 -10.51 -0.19
CA THR A 109 0.31 -10.53 -1.30
C THR A 109 0.98 -10.88 -2.63
N VAL A 110 2.14 -10.31 -2.94
CA VAL A 110 2.79 -10.50 -4.25
C VAL A 110 3.19 -11.98 -4.51
N PRO A 111 3.88 -12.69 -3.59
CA PRO A 111 4.16 -14.12 -3.78
C PRO A 111 2.90 -14.95 -3.88
N TRP A 112 1.86 -14.64 -3.09
CA TRP A 112 0.58 -15.33 -3.19
C TRP A 112 -0.06 -15.14 -4.58
N LEU A 113 0.04 -13.94 -5.17
CA LEU A 113 -0.43 -13.68 -6.53
C LEU A 113 0.39 -14.44 -7.60
N ALA A 114 1.70 -14.60 -7.39
CA ALA A 114 2.53 -15.43 -8.25
C ALA A 114 2.06 -16.90 -8.22
N ASP A 115 1.82 -17.45 -7.02
CA ASP A 115 1.29 -18.80 -6.83
C ASP A 115 -0.13 -18.96 -7.41
N ALA A 116 -0.91 -17.87 -7.45
CA ALA A 116 -2.22 -17.81 -8.09
C ALA A 116 -2.15 -17.72 -9.63
N GLY A 117 -0.96 -17.64 -10.22
CA GLY A 117 -0.73 -17.68 -11.68
C GLY A 117 -0.64 -16.32 -12.37
N TYR A 118 -0.47 -15.22 -11.63
CA TYR A 118 -0.17 -13.92 -12.24
C TYR A 118 1.34 -13.79 -12.51
N ASP A 119 1.69 -13.33 -13.70
CA ASP A 119 3.09 -13.10 -14.09
C ASP A 119 3.59 -11.74 -13.58
N ARG A 120 2.67 -10.79 -13.40
CA ARG A 120 2.98 -9.37 -13.19
C ARG A 120 2.02 -8.74 -12.19
N VAL A 121 2.54 -7.80 -11.41
CA VAL A 121 1.75 -7.01 -10.46
C VAL A 121 1.95 -5.52 -10.73
N ARG A 122 0.85 -4.78 -10.82
CA ARG A 122 0.82 -3.32 -10.98
C ARG A 122 0.07 -2.66 -9.85
N ILE A 123 0.46 -1.43 -9.54
CA ILE A 123 -0.22 -0.55 -8.60
C ILE A 123 0.02 0.90 -9.03
N ALA A 124 -0.98 1.76 -8.83
CA ALA A 124 -0.86 3.18 -9.08
C ALA A 124 -0.95 3.94 -7.75
N VAL A 125 -0.08 4.94 -7.53
CA VAL A 125 -0.03 5.70 -6.27
C VAL A 125 0.14 7.19 -6.52
N ASN A 126 -0.55 8.02 -5.74
CA ASN A 126 -0.47 9.48 -5.79
C ASN A 126 0.36 10.07 -4.62
N ASN A 127 0.89 9.24 -3.73
CA ASN A 127 1.60 9.65 -2.52
C ASN A 127 3.09 9.22 -2.59
N PRO A 128 4.06 10.14 -2.39
CA PRO A 128 5.48 9.80 -2.41
C PRO A 128 5.93 8.79 -1.33
N PHE A 129 5.25 8.71 -0.19
CA PHE A 129 5.54 7.69 0.83
C PHE A 129 5.09 6.29 0.37
N ALA A 130 3.95 6.19 -0.30
CA ALA A 130 3.49 4.93 -0.89
C ALA A 130 4.41 4.50 -2.04
N TYR A 131 4.86 5.45 -2.87
CA TYR A 131 5.87 5.22 -3.91
C TYR A 131 7.16 4.61 -3.33
N GLU A 132 7.71 5.23 -2.28
CA GLU A 132 8.90 4.73 -1.58
C GLU A 132 8.68 3.33 -0.98
N ALA A 133 7.54 3.12 -0.31
CA ALA A 133 7.19 1.84 0.28
C ALA A 133 7.06 0.72 -0.76
N LEU A 134 6.61 1.04 -1.98
CA LEU A 134 6.51 0.07 -3.06
C LEU A 134 7.87 -0.25 -3.70
N TYR A 135 8.77 0.73 -3.81
CA TYR A 135 10.16 0.47 -4.17
C TYR A 135 10.82 -0.49 -3.18
N LYS A 136 10.64 -0.26 -1.87
CA LYS A 136 11.04 -1.21 -0.81
C LYS A 136 10.47 -2.63 -1.00
N CYS A 137 9.32 -2.76 -1.65
CA CYS A 137 8.67 -4.02 -2.01
C CYS A 137 9.08 -4.57 -3.39
N GLY A 138 10.09 -3.99 -4.04
CA GLY A 138 10.63 -4.41 -5.32
C GLY A 138 9.85 -3.96 -6.55
N PHE A 139 8.92 -3.01 -6.40
CA PHE A 139 8.28 -2.36 -7.54
C PHE A 139 9.18 -1.27 -8.11
N ALA A 140 9.00 -0.92 -9.38
CA ALA A 140 9.65 0.23 -9.98
C ALA A 140 8.66 1.08 -10.79
N TYR A 141 8.92 2.38 -10.86
CA TYR A 141 8.14 3.32 -11.66
C TYR A 141 8.23 2.97 -13.15
N THR A 142 7.07 2.84 -13.79
CA THR A 142 7.01 2.51 -15.22
C THR A 142 7.39 3.70 -16.10
N GLY A 143 7.27 4.93 -15.59
CA GLY A 143 7.31 6.15 -16.40
C GLY A 143 5.93 6.68 -16.76
N GLU A 144 4.88 5.92 -16.47
CA GLU A 144 3.50 6.26 -16.82
C GLU A 144 2.76 6.88 -15.65
N GLU A 145 2.02 7.95 -15.94
CA GLU A 145 1.06 8.55 -15.04
C GLU A 145 -0.35 8.09 -15.42
N THR A 146 -1.12 7.59 -14.47
CA THR A 146 -2.55 7.29 -14.66
C THR A 146 -3.40 8.51 -14.28
N GLY A 147 -4.72 8.40 -14.47
CA GLY A 147 -5.65 9.46 -14.06
C GLY A 147 -5.50 9.82 -12.58
N LEU A 148 -5.90 11.05 -12.21
CA LEU A 148 -5.78 11.61 -10.84
C LEU A 148 -4.33 11.76 -10.33
N ALA A 149 -3.36 11.92 -11.24
CA ALA A 149 -1.97 12.13 -10.86
C ALA A 149 -1.37 10.95 -10.08
N GLU A 150 -1.80 9.73 -10.38
CA GLU A 150 -1.19 8.53 -9.85
C GLU A 150 0.01 8.11 -10.73
N LEU A 151 1.09 7.62 -10.12
CA LEU A 151 2.22 7.03 -10.82
C LEU A 151 2.06 5.51 -10.84
N GLU A 152 2.20 4.89 -12.01
CA GLU A 152 2.11 3.44 -12.15
C GLU A 152 3.46 2.79 -11.85
N LEU A 153 3.48 1.88 -10.87
CA LEU A 153 4.60 1.02 -10.55
C LEU A 153 4.28 -0.44 -10.89
N GLU A 154 5.32 -1.17 -11.27
CA GLU A 154 5.21 -2.57 -11.70
C GLU A 154 6.37 -3.41 -11.16
N ARG A 155 6.12 -4.71 -10.99
CA ARG A 155 7.16 -5.74 -10.94
C ARG A 155 6.65 -7.07 -11.51
N SER A 156 7.57 -7.96 -11.84
CA SER A 156 7.24 -9.39 -11.99
C SER A 156 6.72 -9.93 -10.65
N ALA A 157 5.83 -10.92 -10.70
CA ALA A 157 5.29 -11.51 -9.49
C ALA A 157 6.34 -12.35 -8.73
N ASP A 158 7.32 -12.93 -9.44
CA ASP A 158 8.36 -13.81 -8.92
C ASP A 158 9.68 -13.10 -8.57
N SER A 159 9.95 -11.93 -9.14
CA SER A 159 11.18 -11.16 -8.90
C SER A 159 10.91 -9.67 -8.71
N PRO A 160 11.81 -8.91 -8.06
CA PRO A 160 11.80 -7.45 -8.14
C PRO A 160 11.85 -6.97 -9.60
N ALA A 161 11.41 -5.74 -9.83
CA ALA A 161 11.47 -5.11 -11.13
C ALA A 161 12.93 -5.00 -11.62
N SER A 162 13.19 -5.36 -12.88
CA SER A 162 14.56 -5.35 -13.45
C SER A 162 15.23 -3.97 -13.46
N ASN A 163 14.43 -2.91 -13.40
CA ASN A 163 14.82 -1.50 -13.34
C ASN A 163 14.64 -0.90 -11.93
N HIS A 164 14.56 -1.73 -10.89
CA HIS A 164 14.45 -1.27 -9.51
C HIS A 164 15.61 -0.35 -9.11
N ASP A 165 16.84 -0.75 -9.48
CA ASP A 165 18.07 -0.03 -9.11
C ASP A 165 18.36 1.17 -10.03
N ASP A 166 17.46 1.49 -10.96
CA ASP A 166 17.56 2.66 -11.84
C ASP A 166 17.28 3.95 -11.06
N LEU A 167 18.38 4.60 -10.66
CA LEU A 167 18.37 5.84 -9.90
C LEU A 167 17.62 6.97 -10.61
N GLU A 168 17.82 7.13 -11.92
CA GLU A 168 17.20 8.22 -12.69
C GLU A 168 15.69 8.04 -12.73
N ARG A 169 15.23 6.80 -12.94
CA ARG A 169 13.81 6.44 -12.94
C ARG A 169 13.16 6.62 -11.57
N TYR A 170 13.81 6.14 -10.51
CA TYR A 170 13.32 6.34 -9.15
C TYR A 170 13.12 7.83 -8.83
N ARG A 171 14.09 8.67 -9.21
CA ARG A 171 14.04 10.12 -9.00
C ARG A 171 13.05 10.84 -9.91
N ALA A 172 12.85 10.35 -11.14
CA ALA A 172 11.86 10.90 -12.05
C ALA A 172 10.47 10.86 -11.41
N GLY A 173 10.07 9.73 -10.81
CA GLY A 173 8.79 9.65 -10.11
C GLY A 173 8.69 10.57 -8.88
N LEU A 174 9.74 10.67 -8.07
CA LEU A 174 9.77 11.62 -6.93
C LEU A 174 9.69 13.09 -7.38
N THR A 175 10.32 13.43 -8.51
CA THR A 175 10.26 14.78 -9.09
C THR A 175 8.83 15.13 -9.49
N VAL A 176 8.08 14.18 -10.06
CA VAL A 176 6.67 14.38 -10.39
C VAL A 176 5.84 14.73 -9.15
N PHE A 177 6.07 14.08 -8.00
CA PHE A 177 5.39 14.47 -6.75
C PHE A 177 5.77 15.88 -6.27
N ARG A 178 7.06 16.25 -6.38
CA ARG A 178 7.54 17.59 -6.00
C ARG A 178 6.93 18.70 -6.85
N ASP A 179 6.81 18.48 -8.15
CA ASP A 179 6.36 19.51 -9.09
C ASP A 179 4.84 19.74 -9.02
N ARG A 180 4.07 18.79 -8.48
CA ARG A 180 2.61 18.85 -8.41
C ARG A 180 2.08 19.62 -7.21
N ASP A 181 2.76 19.59 -6.06
CA ASP A 181 2.16 20.00 -4.79
C ASP A 181 2.91 21.16 -4.11
N GLY A 182 2.48 22.39 -4.43
CA GLY A 182 2.98 23.61 -3.80
C GLY A 182 2.58 23.76 -2.33
N ASP A 183 1.52 23.05 -1.89
CA ASP A 183 0.97 23.10 -0.53
C ASP A 183 1.20 21.79 0.25
N ALA A 184 2.12 20.93 -0.24
CA ALA A 184 2.44 19.65 0.37
C ALA A 184 2.74 19.80 1.87
N PRO A 185 2.29 18.86 2.71
CA PRO A 185 2.65 18.81 4.13
C PRO A 185 4.17 18.89 4.32
N ASP A 186 4.64 19.53 5.40
CA ASP A 186 6.08 19.70 5.68
C ASP A 186 6.85 18.37 5.66
N ALA A 187 6.22 17.28 6.13
CA ALA A 187 6.80 15.94 6.10
C ALA A 187 7.07 15.45 4.66
N VAL A 188 6.13 15.69 3.73
CA VAL A 188 6.28 15.35 2.31
C VAL A 188 7.39 16.19 1.69
N ARG A 189 7.38 17.51 1.92
CA ARG A 189 8.43 18.41 1.39
C ARG A 189 9.82 18.02 1.88
N ARG A 190 9.96 17.69 3.17
CA ARG A 190 11.23 17.24 3.75
C ARG A 190 11.69 15.91 3.14
N PHE A 191 10.79 14.95 3.02
CA PHE A 191 11.08 13.65 2.42
C PHE A 191 11.57 13.79 0.96
N LEU A 192 10.88 14.60 0.15
CA LEU A 192 11.26 14.83 -1.25
C LEU A 192 12.61 15.55 -1.36
N ALA A 193 12.86 16.58 -0.53
CA ALA A 193 14.14 17.29 -0.50
C ALA A 193 15.31 16.35 -0.10
N GLU A 194 15.11 15.49 0.89
CA GLU A 194 16.13 14.52 1.31
C GLU A 194 16.51 13.56 0.17
N ARG A 195 15.53 13.12 -0.63
CA ARG A 195 15.77 12.17 -1.74
C ARG A 195 16.29 12.81 -3.02
N LEU A 196 15.84 14.03 -3.31
CA LEU A 196 16.15 14.72 -4.57
C LEU A 196 17.33 15.68 -4.48
N ASP A 197 17.51 16.37 -3.34
CA ASP A 197 18.42 17.53 -3.22
C ASP A 197 19.67 17.23 -2.36
N GLY A 198 19.86 15.99 -1.89
CA GLY A 198 21.06 15.60 -1.16
C GLY A 198 22.34 15.83 -1.96
N GLU A 199 23.18 16.79 -1.52
CA GLU A 199 24.46 17.13 -2.16
C GLU A 199 25.55 16.09 -1.85
N GLY A 200 26.08 15.42 -2.88
CA GLY A 200 27.26 14.53 -2.82
C GLY A 200 27.09 13.22 -3.61
N ASP A 201 28.13 12.40 -3.63
CA ASP A 201 28.17 11.01 -4.16
C ASP A 201 27.15 10.05 -3.45
N GLY A 202 26.36 10.58 -2.52
CA GLY A 202 25.36 9.89 -1.70
C GLY A 202 23.96 10.47 -1.86
N SER A 203 23.62 10.91 -3.07
CA SER A 203 22.25 11.22 -3.45
C SER A 203 21.42 9.92 -3.27
N ALA A 204 20.43 9.90 -2.36
CA ALA A 204 19.81 8.65 -1.92
C ALA A 204 19.26 7.83 -3.09
N GLY A 205 19.77 6.60 -3.23
CA GLY A 205 19.33 5.64 -4.24
C GLY A 205 17.89 5.17 -4.02
N PRO A 206 17.37 4.35 -4.95
CA PRO A 206 16.22 3.50 -4.63
C PRO A 206 16.49 2.81 -3.27
N PRO A 207 15.49 2.72 -2.39
CA PRO A 207 15.69 2.05 -1.11
C PRO A 207 16.07 0.59 -1.31
N ASP A 208 16.89 0.06 -0.41
CA ASP A 208 17.14 -1.38 -0.36
C ASP A 208 15.82 -2.14 -0.22
N LEU A 209 15.75 -3.30 -0.87
CA LEU A 209 14.63 -4.22 -0.71
C LEU A 209 14.51 -4.60 0.76
N VAL A 210 13.30 -4.54 1.30
CA VAL A 210 13.05 -4.95 2.70
C VAL A 210 13.34 -6.44 2.82
N ASN A 211 14.36 -6.80 3.61
CA ASN A 211 14.62 -8.19 3.91
C ASN A 211 13.51 -8.75 4.82
N PRO A 212 13.05 -10.00 4.60
CA PRO A 212 11.98 -10.62 5.40
C PRO A 212 12.26 -10.72 6.91
N THR A 213 13.52 -10.58 7.30
CA THR A 213 13.99 -10.67 8.68
C THR A 213 14.27 -9.33 9.34
N ASP A 214 14.27 -8.23 8.58
CA ASP A 214 14.53 -6.91 9.17
C ASP A 214 13.26 -6.40 9.87
N PRO A 215 13.31 -6.09 11.17
CA PRO A 215 12.21 -5.44 11.85
C PRO A 215 11.98 -4.07 11.21
N ALA A 216 10.73 -3.74 10.91
CA ALA A 216 10.38 -2.40 10.45
C ALA A 216 10.76 -1.38 11.53
N ASP A 217 11.49 -0.33 11.16
CA ASP A 217 11.73 0.82 12.04
C ASP A 217 10.38 1.57 12.22
N PRO A 218 9.77 1.56 13.42
CA PRO A 218 8.44 2.12 13.64
C PRO A 218 8.40 3.65 13.55
N THR A 219 9.57 4.31 13.53
CA THR A 219 9.68 5.77 13.40
C THR A 219 9.83 6.24 11.95
N ASP A 220 9.90 5.30 11.00
CA ASP A 220 10.12 5.59 9.61
C ASP A 220 8.83 6.04 8.89
N PRO A 221 8.69 7.32 8.49
CA PRO A 221 7.51 7.80 7.76
C PRO A 221 7.28 7.05 6.43
N ARG A 222 8.32 6.38 5.90
CA ARG A 222 8.31 5.55 4.67
C ARG A 222 7.56 4.22 4.83
N ASN A 223 6.99 3.94 5.99
CA ASN A 223 6.18 2.75 6.23
C ASN A 223 4.67 2.97 5.97
N THR A 224 4.30 4.16 5.50
CA THR A 224 2.93 4.56 5.26
C THR A 224 2.53 4.29 3.81
N LEU A 225 1.63 3.32 3.61
CA LEU A 225 1.15 2.90 2.29
C LEU A 225 -0.30 3.35 2.00
N THR A 226 -0.92 4.06 2.94
CA THR A 226 -2.26 4.62 2.74
C THR A 226 -2.19 5.86 1.86
N ASP A 227 -2.90 5.79 0.75
CA ASP A 227 -3.33 6.96 -0.01
C ASP A 227 -4.45 7.62 0.81
N ASP A 228 -4.08 8.60 1.62
CA ASP A 228 -5.06 9.51 2.21
C ASP A 228 -5.51 10.44 1.07
N GLY A 229 -6.50 9.98 0.30
CA GLY A 229 -7.29 10.90 -0.52
C GLY A 229 -7.78 12.06 0.35
N PRO A 230 -7.95 13.27 -0.23
CA PRO A 230 -8.18 14.48 0.58
C PRO A 230 -9.38 14.29 1.50
N SER A 231 -9.13 14.37 2.81
CA SER A 231 -10.15 14.51 3.84
C SER A 231 -11.03 15.73 3.62
#